data_AF-A0A0U1NPI8-F1
#
_entry.id   AF-A0A0U1NPI8-F1
#
_cell.length_a   1.000
_cell.length_b   1.000
_cell.length_c   1.000
_cell.angle_alpha   90.00
_cell.angle_beta   90.00
_cell.angle_gamma   90.00
#
_symmetry.space_group_name_H-M   'P 1'
#
loop_
_entity.id
_entity.type
_entity.pdbx_description
1 polymer ?
#
loop_
_entity_poly.entity_id
_entity_poly.type
_entity_poly.pdbx_seq_one_letter_code
_entity_poly.pdbx_strand_id
1 'polypeptide(L)'
;MSSPRRATGPRTPNGKAVSSQNARRHGLTAEPPAGLVEAWYNIILDNDPCAPEAPHSDNAHSDDPRRNAALRLAIAEVCYHRALHALEAHPREPGSAQARMSEFQVAMHAHLDELEAARPNGRPQLEELEYASSALRRFEGMANAVAHEHNLYKRYVGEARAQRRKALRAWCDVNRPPNPNSRNELRRHP
;
A
#
# COMPACT_ATOMS: atom_id res chain seq x y z
N MET A 1 3.19 -9.13 -33.00
CA MET A 1 3.94 -10.05 -32.11
C MET A 1 3.87 -9.49 -30.70
N SER A 2 3.09 -10.12 -29.81
CA SER A 2 2.87 -9.65 -28.43
C SER A 2 3.96 -10.18 -27.51
N SER A 3 4.79 -9.29 -26.94
CA SER A 3 5.80 -9.66 -25.95
C SER A 3 5.14 -10.09 -24.62
N PRO A 4 5.59 -11.18 -23.97
CA PRO A 4 5.06 -11.61 -22.68
C PRO A 4 5.45 -10.63 -21.58
N ARG A 5 4.47 -10.24 -20.75
CA ARG A 5 4.67 -9.36 -19.58
C ARG A 5 5.68 -10.02 -18.63
N ARG A 6 6.89 -9.46 -18.54
CA ARG A 6 7.90 -9.89 -17.57
C ARG A 6 7.35 -9.73 -16.15
N ALA A 7 7.32 -10.82 -15.39
CA ALA A 7 7.03 -10.78 -13.96
C ALA A 7 8.04 -9.86 -13.25
N THR A 8 7.54 -8.82 -12.57
CA THR A 8 8.29 -7.79 -11.82
C THR A 8 8.63 -8.22 -10.39
N GLY A 9 8.49 -9.51 -10.07
CA GLY A 9 8.82 -10.07 -8.76
C GLY A 9 10.30 -10.46 -8.63
N PRO A 10 10.86 -10.43 -7.40
CA PRO A 10 12.24 -10.87 -7.16
C PRO A 10 12.43 -12.34 -7.53
N ARG A 11 13.40 -12.60 -8.40
CA ARG A 11 13.71 -13.94 -8.94
C ARG A 11 14.74 -14.71 -8.10
N THR A 12 15.49 -14.02 -7.25
CA THR A 12 16.54 -14.63 -6.43
C THR A 12 16.00 -15.08 -5.07
N PRO A 13 16.56 -16.15 -4.48
CA PRO A 13 16.21 -16.57 -3.11
C PRO A 13 16.36 -15.44 -2.10
N ASN A 14 17.42 -14.62 -2.24
CA ASN A 14 17.67 -13.48 -1.39
C ASN A 14 16.62 -12.37 -1.56
N GLY A 15 16.22 -12.07 -2.80
CA GLY A 15 15.14 -11.11 -3.07
C GLY A 15 13.77 -11.59 -2.57
N LYS A 16 13.51 -12.90 -2.59
CA LYS A 16 12.31 -13.49 -1.98
C LYS A 16 12.33 -13.41 -0.45
N ALA A 17 13.50 -13.61 0.17
CA ALA A 17 13.68 -13.49 1.62
C ALA A 17 13.47 -12.05 2.11
N VAL A 18 14.06 -11.07 1.42
CA VAL A 18 13.82 -9.64 1.73
C VAL A 18 12.36 -9.26 1.50
N SER A 19 11.73 -9.78 0.43
CA SER A 19 10.29 -9.58 0.20
C SER A 19 9.41 -10.19 1.28
N SER A 20 9.76 -11.39 1.79
CA SER A 20 8.99 -12.04 2.86
C SER A 20 9.22 -11.38 4.23
N GLN A 21 10.42 -10.83 4.46
CA GLN A 21 10.70 -10.03 5.64
C GLN A 21 9.97 -8.68 5.61
N ASN A 22 9.89 -8.01 4.47
CA ASN A 22 9.08 -6.80 4.30
C ASN A 22 7.58 -7.09 4.45
N ALA A 23 7.09 -8.21 3.93
CA ALA A 23 5.71 -8.67 4.13
C ALA A 23 5.40 -8.87 5.63
N ARG A 24 6.33 -9.45 6.39
CA ARG A 24 6.20 -9.64 7.84
C ARG A 24 6.29 -8.34 8.64
N ARG A 25 7.17 -7.42 8.26
CA ARG A 25 7.41 -6.17 8.99
C ARG A 25 6.27 -5.17 8.83
N HIS A 26 5.64 -5.12 7.66
CA HIS A 26 4.63 -4.09 7.37
C HIS A 26 3.20 -4.63 7.36
N GLY A 27 3.02 -5.96 7.33
CA GLY A 27 1.71 -6.62 7.34
C GLY A 27 0.81 -6.30 6.15
N LEU A 28 1.18 -5.39 5.26
CA LEU A 28 0.35 -4.89 4.14
C LEU A 28 -0.06 -5.97 3.13
N THR A 29 0.63 -7.10 3.14
CA THR A 29 0.31 -8.29 2.33
C THR A 29 -0.26 -9.45 3.15
N ALA A 30 -0.45 -9.27 4.46
CA ALA A 30 -1.11 -10.23 5.32
C ALA A 30 -2.62 -10.24 5.06
N GLU A 31 -3.28 -11.32 5.50
CA GLU A 31 -4.72 -11.46 5.41
C GLU A 31 -5.43 -10.25 6.06
N PRO A 32 -6.44 -9.66 5.38
CA PRO A 32 -7.18 -8.53 5.94
C PRO A 32 -8.02 -8.96 7.15
N PRO A 33 -8.27 -8.07 8.12
CA PRO A 33 -9.10 -8.38 9.27
C PRO A 33 -10.52 -8.78 8.87
N ALA A 34 -10.99 -9.95 9.32
CA ALA A 34 -12.27 -10.53 8.93
C ALA A 34 -13.45 -9.56 9.16
N GLY A 35 -13.50 -8.87 10.30
CA GLY A 35 -14.59 -7.92 10.60
C GLY A 35 -14.63 -6.70 9.66
N LEU A 36 -13.48 -6.24 9.16
CA LEU A 36 -13.47 -5.17 8.14
C LEU A 36 -13.94 -5.69 6.79
N VAL A 37 -13.56 -6.91 6.43
CA VAL A 37 -14.04 -7.55 5.20
C VAL A 37 -15.55 -7.76 5.25
N GLU A 38 -16.08 -8.22 6.38
CA GLU A 38 -17.52 -8.39 6.61
C GLU A 38 -18.29 -7.07 6.52
N ALA A 39 -17.76 -5.99 7.11
CA ALA A 39 -18.37 -4.67 7.00
C ALA A 39 -18.45 -4.20 5.54
N TRP A 40 -17.34 -4.29 4.79
CA TRP A 40 -17.34 -3.93 3.37
C TRP A 40 -18.24 -4.85 2.54
N TYR A 41 -18.27 -6.15 2.83
CA TYR A 41 -19.10 -7.13 2.15
C TYR A 41 -20.58 -6.74 2.24
N ASN A 42 -21.06 -6.41 3.44
CA ASN A 42 -22.44 -6.00 3.67
C ASN A 42 -22.77 -4.64 3.04
N ILE A 43 -21.83 -3.69 3.07
CA ILE A 43 -21.97 -2.41 2.36
C ILE A 43 -22.11 -2.62 0.85
N ILE A 44 -21.28 -3.51 0.26
CA ILE A 44 -21.30 -3.77 -1.19
C ILE A 44 -22.57 -4.48 -1.63
N LEU A 45 -23.09 -5.39 -0.81
CA LEU A 45 -24.35 -6.08 -1.06
C LEU A 45 -25.59 -5.22 -0.81
N ASP A 46 -25.43 -4.06 -0.16
CA ASP A 46 -26.52 -3.20 0.32
C ASP A 46 -27.45 -3.97 1.29
N ASN A 47 -26.84 -4.73 2.19
CA ASN A 47 -27.56 -5.47 3.22
C ASN A 47 -28.01 -4.52 4.34
N ASP A 48 -29.15 -4.84 4.97
CA ASP A 48 -29.63 -4.12 6.14
C ASP A 48 -28.60 -4.20 7.27
N PRO A 49 -28.15 -3.05 7.83
CA PRO A 49 -27.24 -3.03 8.99
C PRO A 49 -27.76 -3.81 10.20
N CYS A 50 -29.08 -3.98 10.33
CA CYS A 50 -29.71 -4.76 11.41
C CYS A 50 -29.76 -6.27 11.13
N ALA A 51 -29.44 -6.70 9.90
CA ALA A 51 -29.44 -8.10 9.49
C ALA A 51 -28.24 -8.40 8.55
N PRO A 52 -27.00 -8.33 9.06
CA PRO A 52 -25.81 -8.57 8.26
C PRO A 52 -25.69 -10.04 7.82
N GLU A 53 -25.13 -10.25 6.63
CA GLU A 53 -24.76 -11.55 6.09
C GLU A 53 -23.26 -11.78 6.30
N ALA A 54 -22.90 -12.92 6.90
CA ALA A 54 -21.50 -13.32 7.04
C ALA A 54 -20.99 -13.94 5.72
N PRO A 55 -19.78 -13.59 5.25
CA PRO A 55 -19.26 -14.05 3.96
C PRO A 55 -19.02 -15.58 3.85
N HIS A 56 -19.27 -16.37 4.89
CA HIS A 56 -19.04 -17.81 4.94
C HIS A 56 -20.08 -18.63 5.72
N SER A 57 -21.32 -18.13 5.92
CA SER A 57 -22.24 -18.84 6.82
C SER A 57 -22.71 -20.20 6.32
N ASP A 58 -22.73 -20.49 5.01
CA ASP A 58 -23.16 -21.80 4.50
C ASP A 58 -22.54 -22.15 3.14
N ASN A 59 -22.23 -23.43 2.92
CA ASN A 59 -21.73 -24.00 1.65
C ASN A 59 -22.65 -23.75 0.44
N ALA A 60 -23.87 -23.24 0.65
CA ALA A 60 -24.78 -22.82 -0.41
C ALA A 60 -24.34 -21.51 -1.11
N HIS A 61 -23.53 -20.68 -0.46
CA HIS A 61 -23.09 -19.39 -1.00
C HIS A 61 -21.84 -19.47 -1.89
N SER A 62 -21.13 -20.61 -1.91
CA SER A 62 -19.94 -20.78 -2.76
C SER A 62 -20.25 -20.70 -4.25
N ASP A 63 -21.51 -20.93 -4.65
CA ASP A 63 -21.93 -20.94 -6.05
C ASP A 63 -22.60 -19.64 -6.50
N ASP A 64 -22.85 -18.67 -5.62
CA ASP A 64 -23.43 -17.39 -6.00
C ASP A 64 -22.35 -16.46 -6.60
N PRO A 65 -22.39 -16.16 -7.92
CA PRO A 65 -21.39 -15.31 -8.56
C PRO A 65 -21.38 -13.88 -8.00
N ARG A 66 -22.54 -13.38 -7.52
CA ARG A 66 -22.70 -12.05 -6.95
C ARG A 66 -22.01 -11.96 -5.59
N ARG A 67 -22.30 -12.90 -4.68
CA ARG A 67 -21.65 -12.97 -3.36
C ARG A 67 -20.14 -13.15 -3.47
N ASN A 68 -19.68 -14.05 -4.36
CA ASN A 68 -18.25 -14.22 -4.63
C ASN A 68 -17.58 -12.96 -5.19
N ALA A 69 -18.27 -12.21 -6.06
CA ALA A 69 -17.75 -10.93 -6.56
C ALA A 69 -17.72 -9.86 -5.47
N ALA A 70 -18.74 -9.79 -4.61
CA ALA A 70 -18.79 -8.88 -3.46
C ALA A 70 -17.65 -9.16 -2.47
N LEU A 71 -17.42 -10.43 -2.10
CA LEU A 71 -16.34 -10.82 -1.18
C LEU A 71 -14.96 -10.42 -1.72
N ARG A 72 -14.70 -10.67 -3.01
CA ARG A 72 -13.43 -10.26 -3.64
C ARG A 72 -13.27 -8.74 -3.67
N LEU A 73 -14.35 -7.99 -3.87
CA LEU A 73 -14.32 -6.53 -3.82
C LEU A 73 -14.09 -6.03 -2.39
N ALA A 74 -14.75 -6.61 -1.39
CA ALA A 74 -14.58 -6.27 0.02
C ALA A 74 -13.13 -6.46 0.49
N ILE A 75 -12.53 -7.60 0.19
CA ILE A 75 -11.11 -7.87 0.45
C ILE A 75 -10.23 -6.79 -0.21
N ALA A 76 -10.51 -6.45 -1.46
CA ALA A 76 -9.73 -5.46 -2.20
C ALA A 76 -9.88 -4.04 -1.63
N GLU A 77 -11.06 -3.66 -1.13
CA GLU A 77 -11.30 -2.38 -0.45
C GLU A 77 -10.52 -2.29 0.86
N VAL A 78 -10.58 -3.33 1.70
CA VAL A 78 -9.81 -3.36 2.96
C VAL A 78 -8.31 -3.23 2.69
N CYS A 79 -7.78 -4.00 1.74
CA CYS A 79 -6.36 -3.92 1.38
C CYS A 79 -5.98 -2.55 0.83
N TYR A 80 -6.86 -1.91 0.05
CA TYR A 80 -6.62 -0.57 -0.48
C TYR A 80 -6.57 0.49 0.62
N HIS A 81 -7.55 0.52 1.52
CA HIS A 81 -7.58 1.47 2.62
C HIS A 81 -6.43 1.25 3.60
N ARG A 82 -6.07 -0.01 3.88
CA ARG A 82 -4.90 -0.32 4.71
C ARG A 82 -3.60 0.20 4.09
N ALA A 83 -3.40 -0.02 2.79
CA ALA A 83 -2.20 0.46 2.09
C ALA A 83 -2.15 2.00 2.05
N LEU A 84 -3.30 2.66 1.87
CA LEU A 84 -3.40 4.13 1.88
C LEU A 84 -3.07 4.68 3.27
N HIS A 85 -3.69 4.14 4.31
CA HIS A 85 -3.42 4.52 5.69
C HIS A 85 -1.94 4.35 6.04
N ALA A 86 -1.31 3.24 5.63
CA ALA A 86 0.12 3.04 5.88
C ALA A 86 1.00 4.05 5.15
N LEU A 87 0.68 4.43 3.91
CA LEU A 87 1.40 5.49 3.20
C LEU A 87 1.33 6.84 3.95
N GLU A 88 0.19 7.15 4.56
CA GLU A 88 -0.04 8.42 5.27
C GLU A 88 0.53 8.42 6.70
N ALA A 89 0.43 7.29 7.41
CA ALA A 89 0.84 7.17 8.80
C ALA A 89 2.32 6.86 8.96
N HIS A 90 2.92 6.08 8.05
CA HIS A 90 4.29 5.58 8.21
C HIS A 90 5.35 6.66 8.43
N PRO A 91 5.30 7.85 7.80
CA PRO A 91 6.28 8.91 8.07
C PRO A 91 6.34 9.37 9.54
N ARG A 92 5.28 9.10 10.32
CA ARG A 92 5.18 9.44 11.75
C ARG A 92 5.43 8.25 12.67
N GLU A 93 5.58 7.04 12.14
CA GLU A 93 5.84 5.85 12.95
C GLU A 93 7.24 5.92 13.58
N PRO A 94 7.39 5.58 14.87
CA PRO A 94 8.69 5.47 15.51
C PRO A 94 9.61 4.54 14.74
N GLY A 95 10.83 5.00 14.46
CA GLY A 95 11.83 4.22 13.72
C GLY A 95 11.65 4.18 12.20
N SER A 96 10.62 4.83 11.64
CA SER A 96 10.57 5.10 10.19
C SER A 96 11.80 5.89 9.74
N ALA A 97 12.17 5.81 8.46
CA ALA A 97 13.28 6.62 7.94
C ALA A 97 13.02 8.11 8.13
N GLN A 98 11.76 8.56 8.02
CA GLN A 98 11.39 9.95 8.23
C GLN A 98 11.55 10.37 9.69
N ALA A 99 11.14 9.53 10.66
CA ALA A 99 11.34 9.79 12.08
C ALA A 99 12.83 9.90 12.41
N ARG A 100 13.64 8.94 11.94
CA ARG A 100 15.11 8.96 12.14
C ARG A 100 15.78 10.19 11.50
N MET A 101 15.33 10.60 10.32
CA MET A 101 15.82 11.80 9.66
C MET A 101 15.47 13.06 10.46
N SER A 102 14.25 13.12 11.02
CA SER A 102 13.80 14.25 11.84
C SER A 102 14.58 14.33 13.16
N GLU A 103 14.79 13.19 13.83
CA GLU A 103 15.63 13.09 15.03
C GLU A 103 17.07 13.56 14.76
N PHE A 104 17.65 13.12 13.63
CA PHE A 104 18.98 13.55 13.23
C PHE A 104 19.04 15.05 12.94
N GLN A 105 18.05 15.62 12.26
CA GLN A 105 17.97 17.06 12.01
C GLN A 105 17.94 17.86 13.32
N VAL A 106 17.18 17.42 14.31
CA VAL A 106 17.13 18.06 15.63
C VAL A 106 18.50 18.02 16.30
N ALA A 107 19.15 16.84 16.33
CA ALA A 107 20.47 16.69 16.93
C ALA A 107 21.55 17.51 16.21
N MET A 108 21.48 17.58 14.88
CA MET A 108 22.40 18.37 14.07
C MET A 108 22.23 19.87 14.34
N HIS A 109 21.01 20.39 14.38
CA HIS A 109 20.77 21.80 14.71
C HIS A 109 21.25 22.14 16.12
N ALA A 110 20.94 21.30 17.11
CA ALA A 110 21.43 21.52 18.48
C ALA A 110 22.96 21.59 18.56
N HIS A 111 23.67 20.72 17.83
CA HIS A 111 25.12 20.77 17.77
C HIS A 111 25.66 22.04 17.09
N LEU A 112 25.01 22.50 16.02
CA LEU A 112 25.39 23.75 15.35
C LEU A 112 25.15 24.96 16.26
N ASP A 113 24.03 25.00 16.99
CA ASP A 113 23.71 26.06 17.95
C ASP A 113 24.74 26.09 19.09
N GLU A 114 25.18 24.93 19.60
CA GLU A 114 26.24 24.82 20.60
C GLU A 114 27.59 25.36 20.09
N LEU A 115 27.95 25.05 18.84
CA LEU A 115 29.18 25.55 18.21
C LEU A 115 29.13 27.08 18.03
N GLU A 116 28.00 27.62 17.58
CA GLU A 116 27.79 29.06 17.43
C GLU A 116 27.88 29.77 18.79
N ALA A 117 27.23 29.22 19.83
CA ALA A 117 27.27 29.76 21.18
C ALA A 117 28.67 29.72 21.80
N ALA A 118 29.44 28.66 21.54
CA ALA A 118 30.81 28.54 22.04
C ALA A 118 31.77 29.57 21.42
N ARG A 119 31.54 29.96 20.15
CA ARG A 119 32.39 30.92 19.42
C ARG A 119 31.57 31.83 18.48
N PRO A 120 30.90 32.86 19.03
CA PRO A 120 30.19 33.82 18.20
C PRO A 120 31.17 34.56 17.29
N ASN A 121 30.97 34.47 15.97
CA ASN A 121 31.82 35.05 14.91
C ASN A 121 33.22 34.43 14.77
N GLY A 122 33.46 33.23 15.31
CA GLY A 122 34.68 32.48 15.08
C GLY A 122 34.76 31.89 13.66
N ARG A 123 35.96 31.74 13.11
CA ARG A 123 36.14 30.94 11.88
C ARG A 123 35.93 29.45 12.19
N PRO A 124 35.31 28.68 11.27
CA PRO A 124 35.14 27.25 11.47
C PRO A 124 36.50 26.55 11.62
N GLN A 125 36.62 25.67 12.61
CA GLN A 125 37.79 24.79 12.76
C GLN A 125 37.68 23.56 11.85
N LEU A 126 38.82 22.89 11.64
CA LEU A 126 38.87 21.69 10.79
C LEU A 126 37.90 20.60 11.29
N GLU A 127 37.83 20.37 12.61
CA GLU A 127 36.94 19.39 13.22
C GLU A 127 35.45 19.69 12.93
N GLU A 128 35.07 20.96 12.91
CA GLU A 128 33.71 21.42 12.63
C GLU A 128 33.34 21.20 11.14
N LEU A 129 34.31 21.43 10.25
CA LEU A 129 34.16 21.15 8.81
C LEU A 129 34.08 19.63 8.55
N GLU A 130 34.85 18.83 9.26
CA GLU A 130 34.79 17.36 9.20
C GLU A 130 33.45 16.84 9.72
N TYR A 131 32.96 17.37 10.84
CA TYR A 131 31.62 17.09 11.33
C TYR A 131 30.57 17.41 10.27
N ALA A 132 30.57 18.62 9.72
CA ALA A 132 29.60 19.06 8.70
C ALA A 132 29.62 18.15 7.46
N SER A 133 30.80 17.81 6.96
CA SER A 133 30.97 16.87 5.84
C SER A 133 30.39 15.48 6.15
N SER A 134 30.66 14.97 7.36
CA SER A 134 30.12 13.70 7.82
C SER A 134 28.59 13.73 7.99
N ALA A 135 28.05 14.85 8.49
CA ALA A 135 26.63 15.06 8.71
C ALA A 135 25.88 15.12 7.37
N LEU A 136 26.43 15.82 6.37
CA LEU A 136 25.89 15.86 5.00
C LEU A 136 25.81 14.46 4.37
N ARG A 137 26.87 13.65 4.51
CA ARG A 137 26.86 12.26 4.01
C ARG A 137 25.79 11.40 4.70
N ARG A 138 25.64 11.54 6.02
CA ARG A 138 24.59 10.84 6.78
C ARG A 138 23.20 11.29 6.31
N PHE A 139 23.01 12.59 6.12
CA PHE A 139 21.77 13.18 5.64
C PHE A 139 21.35 12.63 4.28
N GLU A 140 22.29 12.58 3.32
CA GLU A 140 22.04 11.99 2.01
C GLU A 140 21.60 10.52 2.12
N GLY A 141 22.28 9.73 2.96
CA GLY A 141 21.89 8.35 3.24
C GLY A 141 20.47 8.22 3.80
N MET A 142 20.07 9.11 4.72
CA MET A 142 18.72 9.12 5.29
C MET A 142 17.66 9.58 4.28
N ALA A 143 17.96 10.62 3.47
CA ALA A 143 17.06 11.07 2.42
C ALA A 143 16.77 9.96 1.40
N ASN A 144 17.80 9.19 1.03
CA ASN A 144 17.65 8.01 0.19
C ASN A 144 16.78 6.92 0.85
N ALA A 145 16.93 6.69 2.15
CA ALA A 145 16.10 5.74 2.90
C ALA A 145 14.63 6.19 2.95
N VAL A 146 14.36 7.48 3.20
CA VAL A 146 13.01 8.07 3.17
C VAL A 146 12.38 7.90 1.80
N ALA A 147 13.10 8.23 0.73
CA ALA A 147 12.62 8.06 -0.63
C ALA A 147 12.32 6.59 -0.94
N HIS A 148 13.17 5.67 -0.49
CA HIS A 148 12.98 4.24 -0.66
C HIS A 148 11.71 3.72 0.03
N GLU A 149 11.54 4.01 1.32
CA GLU A 149 10.35 3.62 2.08
C GLU A 149 9.07 4.22 1.46
N HIS A 150 9.06 5.51 1.15
CA HIS A 150 7.92 6.16 0.53
C HIS A 150 7.54 5.55 -0.82
N ASN A 151 8.53 5.22 -1.66
CA ASN A 151 8.28 4.55 -2.95
C ASN A 151 7.74 3.13 -2.76
N LEU A 152 8.17 2.42 -1.71
CA LEU A 152 7.63 1.11 -1.36
C LEU A 152 6.13 1.19 -1.03
N TYR A 153 5.71 2.12 -0.16
CA TYR A 153 4.29 2.30 0.17
C TYR A 153 3.46 2.76 -1.02
N LYS A 154 3.98 3.68 -1.85
CA LYS A 154 3.33 4.08 -3.11
C LYS A 154 3.08 2.88 -4.02
N ARG A 155 4.05 1.97 -4.11
CA ARG A 155 3.90 0.73 -4.88
C ARG A 155 2.77 -0.14 -4.31
N TYR A 156 2.72 -0.36 -3.00
CA TYR A 156 1.65 -1.14 -2.38
C TYR A 156 0.26 -0.54 -2.61
N VAL A 157 0.12 0.79 -2.52
CA VAL A 157 -1.13 1.49 -2.88
C VAL A 157 -1.47 1.26 -4.35
N GLY A 158 -0.48 1.33 -5.25
CA GLY A 158 -0.68 1.06 -6.67
C GLY A 158 -1.15 -0.38 -6.96
N GLU A 159 -0.56 -1.37 -6.30
CA GLU A 159 -0.94 -2.78 -6.40
C GLU A 159 -2.34 -3.02 -5.86
N ALA A 160 -2.66 -2.52 -4.65
CA ALA A 160 -3.99 -2.64 -4.05
C ALA A 160 -5.06 -1.92 -4.90
N ARG A 161 -4.77 -0.73 -5.43
CA ARG A 161 -5.66 -0.02 -6.36
C ARG A 161 -5.92 -0.80 -7.64
N ALA A 162 -4.91 -1.50 -8.16
CA ALA A 162 -5.09 -2.36 -9.33
C ALA A 162 -6.01 -3.55 -9.04
N GLN A 163 -5.84 -4.21 -7.88
CA GLN A 163 -6.73 -5.29 -7.44
C GLN A 163 -8.16 -4.81 -7.21
N ARG A 164 -8.32 -3.67 -6.54
CA ARG A 164 -9.63 -2.99 -6.36
C ARG A 164 -10.34 -2.77 -7.69
N ARG A 165 -9.65 -2.20 -8.69
CA ARG A 165 -10.23 -2.01 -10.03
C ARG A 165 -10.64 -3.32 -10.70
N LYS A 166 -9.83 -4.38 -10.54
CA LYS A 166 -10.14 -5.70 -11.10
C LYS A 166 -11.39 -6.29 -10.45
N ALA A 167 -11.47 -6.24 -9.11
CA ALA A 167 -12.61 -6.74 -8.36
C ALA A 167 -13.88 -5.93 -8.65
N LEU A 168 -13.77 -4.60 -8.75
CA LEU A 168 -14.89 -3.72 -9.09
C LEU A 168 -15.46 -4.03 -10.48
N ARG A 169 -14.59 -4.28 -11.47
CA ARG A 169 -15.06 -4.71 -12.80
C ARG A 169 -15.83 -6.02 -12.73
N ALA A 170 -15.29 -7.02 -12.02
CA ALA A 170 -15.98 -8.30 -11.84
C ALA A 170 -17.35 -8.13 -11.16
N TRP A 171 -17.44 -7.26 -10.15
CA TRP A 171 -18.70 -6.89 -9.51
C TRP A 171 -19.68 -6.25 -10.51
N CYS A 172 -19.24 -5.25 -11.26
CA CYS A 172 -20.07 -4.60 -12.28
C CYS A 172 -20.53 -5.57 -13.38
N ASP A 173 -19.66 -6.49 -13.82
CA ASP A 173 -20.00 -7.46 -14.85
C ASP A 173 -21.05 -8.47 -14.38
N VAL A 174 -21.02 -8.88 -13.11
CA VAL A 174 -22.05 -9.76 -12.51
C VAL A 174 -23.38 -9.04 -12.31
N ASN A 175 -23.36 -7.74 -11.99
CA ASN A 175 -24.58 -6.95 -11.81
C ASN A 175 -25.08 -6.31 -13.12
N ARG A 176 -24.39 -6.49 -14.25
CA ARG A 176 -24.81 -5.94 -15.54
C ARG A 176 -26.08 -6.68 -15.98
N PRO A 177 -27.18 -5.97 -16.30
CA PRO A 177 -28.35 -6.61 -16.86
C PRO A 177 -28.00 -7.29 -18.20
N PRO A 178 -28.62 -8.44 -18.54
CA PRO A 178 -28.36 -9.11 -19.80
C PRO A 178 -28.59 -8.12 -20.95
N ASN A 179 -27.58 -7.93 -21.80
CA ASN A 179 -27.67 -7.05 -22.95
C ASN A 179 -28.75 -7.59 -23.91
N PRO A 180 -29.87 -6.86 -24.12
CA PRO A 180 -30.95 -7.34 -24.98
C PRO A 180 -30.53 -7.45 -26.45
N ASN A 181 -29.42 -6.84 -26.86
CA ASN A 181 -29.01 -6.74 -28.26
C ASN A 181 -28.13 -7.89 -28.78
N SER A 182 -27.74 -8.86 -27.95
CA SER A 182 -26.86 -9.97 -28.39
C SER A 182 -27.56 -11.04 -29.24
N ARG A 183 -28.90 -10.97 -29.40
CA ARG A 183 -29.73 -12.03 -30.00
C ARG A 183 -30.34 -11.68 -31.36
N ASN A 184 -30.06 -10.48 -31.89
CA ASN A 184 -30.57 -10.06 -33.21
C ASN A 184 -29.73 -10.54 -34.41
N GLU A 185 -28.65 -11.30 -34.19
CA GLU A 185 -27.82 -11.81 -35.30
C GLU A 185 -28.29 -13.16 -35.89
N LEU A 186 -29.43 -13.72 -35.45
CA LEU A 186 -29.92 -15.03 -35.94
C LEU A 186 -31.27 -14.99 -36.66
N ARG A 187 -31.81 -13.82 -37.03
CA ARG A 187 -33.08 -13.77 -37.78
C ARG A 187 -33.11 -12.67 -38.84
N ARG A 188 -32.38 -12.85 -39.94
CA ARG A 188 -32.76 -12.36 -41.27
C ARG A 188 -32.23 -13.30 -42.35
N HIS A 189 -32.95 -14.40 -42.56
CA HIS A 189 -32.95 -15.12 -43.85
C HIS A 189 -34.23 -14.73 -44.59
N PRO A 190 -34.16 -14.32 -45.86
CA PRO A 190 -34.97 -14.93 -46.90
C PRO A 190 -34.33 -16.23 -47.39
#